data_AF-A0A949ACT5-F1
#
_entry.id   AF-A0A949ACT5-F1
#
_cell.length_a   1.000
_cell.length_b   1.000
_cell.length_c   1.000
_cell.angle_alpha   90.00
_cell.angle_beta   90.00
_cell.angle_gamma   90.00
#
_symmetry.space_group_name_H-M   'P 1'
#
loop_
_entity.id
_entity.type
_entity.pdbx_description
1 polymer ?
#
loop_
_entity_poly.entity_id
_entity_poly.type
_entity_poly.pdbx_seq_one_letter_code
_entity_poly.pdbx_strand_id
1 'polypeptide(L)' 'RGLITKSREYAFVVFKGYDLIVIEMIASFFNTYGANKVDEAFKITEMKDPGNPKRSFGYVIGILDKMKAEKYKKGD' A
#
# COMPACT_ATOMS: atom_id res chain seq x y z
N ARG A 1 5.72 -9.80 12.96
CA ARG A 1 5.36 -10.48 11.69
C ARG A 1 6.45 -10.19 10.68
N GLY A 2 6.88 -11.16 9.88
CA GLY A 2 7.89 -10.91 8.82
C GLY A 2 7.31 -10.04 7.69
N LEU A 3 8.17 -9.26 7.04
CA LEU A 3 7.81 -8.37 5.92
C LEU A 3 7.01 -9.12 4.83
N ILE A 4 7.45 -10.32 4.48
CA ILE A 4 6.82 -11.17 3.47
C ILE A 4 5.37 -11.54 3.86
N THR A 5 5.13 -11.97 5.11
CA THR A 5 3.78 -12.29 5.59
C THR A 5 2.85 -11.08 5.48
N LYS A 6 3.35 -9.90 5.82
CA LYS A 6 2.57 -8.67 5.76
C LYS A 6 2.27 -8.24 4.33
N SER A 7 3.25 -8.33 3.44
CA SER A 7 3.05 -8.06 2.02
C SER A 7 2.02 -9.00 1.38
N ARG A 8 1.95 -10.24 1.84
CA ARG A 8 0.92 -11.22 1.41
C ARG A 8 -0.48 -10.82 1.86
N GLU A 9 -0.65 -10.41 3.12
CA GLU A 9 -1.92 -9.88 3.64
C GLU A 9 -2.40 -8.68 2.80
N TYR A 10 -1.48 -7.77 2.48
CA TYR A 10 -1.76 -6.59 1.66
C TYR A 10 -2.05 -6.91 0.20
N ALA A 11 -1.38 -7.92 -0.38
CA ALA A 11 -1.69 -8.38 -1.73
C ALA A 11 -3.16 -8.82 -1.82
N PHE A 12 -3.68 -9.58 -0.85
CA PHE A 12 -5.10 -9.98 -0.81
C PHE A 12 -6.09 -8.81 -0.75
N VAL A 13 -5.68 -7.67 -0.18
CA VAL A 13 -6.55 -6.49 -0.12
C VAL A 13 -6.79 -5.93 -1.52
N VAL A 14 -5.73 -5.83 -2.33
CA VAL A 14 -5.73 -5.09 -3.61
C VAL A 14 -5.74 -5.97 -4.85
N PHE A 15 -5.46 -7.25 -4.68
CA PHE A 15 -5.39 -8.25 -5.73
C PHE A 15 -6.03 -9.54 -5.22
N LYS A 16 -7.01 -10.07 -5.95
CA LYS A 16 -7.75 -11.27 -5.54
C LYS A 16 -6.92 -12.53 -5.77
N GLY A 17 -5.80 -12.68 -5.06
CA GLY A 17 -4.93 -13.83 -5.18
C GLY A 17 -3.51 -13.60 -4.70
N TYR A 18 -2.72 -14.66 -4.82
CA TYR A 18 -1.32 -14.68 -4.41
C TYR A 18 -0.43 -14.46 -5.63
N ASP A 19 -0.26 -13.20 -6.02
CA ASP A 19 0.67 -12.83 -7.07
C ASP A 19 2.02 -12.45 -6.44
N LEU A 20 3.06 -13.21 -6.77
CA LEU A 20 4.41 -13.01 -6.23
C LEU A 20 4.99 -11.64 -6.62
N ILE A 21 4.70 -11.15 -7.82
CA ILE A 21 5.16 -9.83 -8.30
C ILE A 21 4.51 -8.75 -7.44
N VAL A 22 3.21 -8.85 -7.19
CA VAL A 22 2.50 -7.90 -6.33
C VAL A 22 3.08 -7.92 -4.91
N ILE A 23 3.36 -9.10 -4.34
CA ILE A 23 3.96 -9.22 -3.00
C ILE A 23 5.34 -8.55 -2.94
N GLU A 24 6.19 -8.78 -3.95
CA GLU A 24 7.52 -8.16 -4.05
C GLU A 24 7.43 -6.64 -4.20
N MET A 25 6.51 -6.15 -5.03
CA MET A 25 6.26 -4.72 -5.16
C MET A 25 5.81 -4.10 -3.84
N ILE A 26 4.89 -4.74 -3.11
CA ILE A 26 4.48 -4.26 -1.79
C ILE A 26 5.65 -4.25 -0.81
N ALA A 27 6.51 -5.28 -0.82
CA ALA A 27 7.72 -5.29 0.00
C ALA A 27 8.65 -4.11 -0.34
N SER A 28 8.77 -3.75 -1.61
CA SER A 28 9.56 -2.59 -2.05
C SER A 28 9.00 -1.25 -1.52
N PHE A 29 7.69 -1.14 -1.30
CA PHE A 29 7.09 0.06 -0.73
C PHE A 29 7.53 0.32 0.70
N PHE A 30 7.77 -0.72 1.50
CA PHE A 30 8.27 -0.56 2.86
C PHE A 30 9.65 0.11 2.89
N ASN A 31 10.51 -0.24 1.93
CA ASN A 31 11.83 0.39 1.77
C ASN A 31 11.72 1.83 1.26
N THR A 32 10.74 2.10 0.40
CA THR A 32 10.62 3.40 -0.30
C THR A 32 9.89 4.46 0.52
N TYR A 33 8.79 4.08 1.18
CA TYR A 33 7.89 5.00 1.88
C TYR A 33 7.95 4.85 3.41
N GLY A 34 8.52 3.75 3.91
CA GLY A 34 8.54 3.41 5.33
C GLY A 34 7.25 2.72 5.78
N ALA A 35 7.37 1.85 6.78
CA ALA A 35 6.30 0.96 7.22
C ALA A 35 5.00 1.69 7.60
N ASN A 36 5.09 2.81 8.33
CA ASN A 36 3.90 3.53 8.80
C ASN A 36 3.02 4.02 7.64
N LYS A 37 3.62 4.56 6.57
CA LYS A 37 2.88 5.07 5.42
C LYS A 37 2.25 3.96 4.61
N VAL A 38 2.98 2.86 4.43
CA VAL A 38 2.47 1.67 3.75
C VAL A 38 1.26 1.12 4.49
N ASP A 39 1.37 0.96 5.81
CA ASP A 39 0.27 0.47 6.65
C ASP A 39 -0.97 1.38 6.56
N GLU A 40 -0.77 2.69 6.61
CA GLU A 40 -1.86 3.66 6.51
C GLU A 40 -2.55 3.60 5.15
N ALA A 41 -1.78 3.54 4.05
CA ALA A 41 -2.33 3.45 2.71
C ALA A 41 -3.15 2.16 2.49
N PHE A 42 -2.67 1.02 3.02
CA PHE A 42 -3.41 -0.24 2.95
C PHE A 42 -4.65 -0.22 3.83
N LYS A 43 -4.62 0.37 5.03
CA LYS A 43 -5.83 0.58 5.85
C LYS A 43 -6.89 1.41 5.13
N ILE A 44 -6.50 2.53 4.51
CA ILE A 44 -7.42 3.39 3.74
C ILE A 44 -8.07 2.61 2.60
N THR A 45 -7.30 1.73 1.97
CA THR A 45 -7.76 0.89 0.87
C THR A 45 -8.68 -0.25 1.34
N GLU A 46 -8.34 -0.89 2.47
CA GLU A 46 -9.11 -1.99 3.07
C GLU A 46 -10.47 -1.53 3.60
N MET A 47 -10.59 -0.29 4.08
CA MET A 47 -11.85 0.32 4.48
C MET A 47 -12.84 0.53 3.31
N LYS A 48 -12.43 0.31 2.06
CA LYS A 48 -13.33 0.35 0.91
C LYS A 48 -14.03 -1.00 0.73
N ASP A 49 -15.27 -0.94 0.24
CA ASP A 49 -16.04 -2.14 -0.08
C ASP A 49 -15.24 -3.09 -0.99
N PRO A 50 -15.36 -4.43 -0.84
CA PRO A 50 -14.63 -5.39 -1.66
C PRO A 50 -14.86 -5.26 -3.18
N GLY A 51 -15.99 -4.69 -3.60
CA GLY A 51 -16.31 -4.39 -5.01
C GLY A 51 -15.87 -3.00 -5.48
N ASN A 52 -15.28 -2.18 -4.62
CA ASN A 52 -14.91 -0.82 -4.95
C ASN A 52 -13.65 -0.80 -5.84
N PRO A 53 -13.65 -0.09 -6.98
CA PRO A 53 -12.47 -0.01 -7.86
C PRO A 53 -11.25 0.66 -7.19
N LYS A 54 -11.46 1.43 -6.12
CA LYS A 54 -10.37 2.00 -5.29
C LYS A 54 -9.72 0.96 -4.38
N ARG A 55 -10.29 -0.24 -4.24
CA ARG A 55 -9.64 -1.36 -3.55
C ARG A 55 -8.65 -2.04 -4.50
N SER A 56 -7.65 -1.27 -4.94
CA SER A 56 -6.73 -1.67 -6.00
C SER A 56 -5.31 -1.15 -5.73
N PHE A 57 -4.34 -1.77 -6.38
CA PHE A 57 -2.93 -1.47 -6.20
C PHE A 57 -2.57 -0.03 -6.62
N GLY A 58 -3.15 0.45 -7.73
CA GLY A 58 -2.94 1.83 -8.20
C GLY A 58 -3.45 2.89 -7.21
N TYR A 59 -4.52 2.59 -6.46
CA TYR A 59 -5.04 3.50 -5.45
C TYR A 59 -4.06 3.63 -4.26
N VAL A 60 -3.45 2.52 -3.84
CA VAL A 60 -2.40 2.51 -2.79
C VAL A 60 -1.22 3.40 -3.21
N ILE A 61 -0.73 3.26 -4.44
CA ILE A 61 0.35 4.11 -4.96
C ILE A 61 -0.04 5.59 -4.89
N GLY A 62 -1.24 5.94 -5.35
CA GLY A 62 -1.71 7.33 -5.31
C GLY A 62 -1.76 7.91 -3.89
N ILE A 63 -2.14 7.11 -2.89
CA ILE A 63 -2.10 7.52 -1.48
C ILE A 63 -0.66 7.76 -1.03
N LEU A 64 0.24 6.82 -1.31
CA LEU A 64 1.64 6.88 -0.92
C LEU A 64 2.37 8.08 -1.53
N ASP A 65 2.13 8.37 -2.81
CA ASP A 65 2.72 9.51 -3.49
C ASP A 65 2.20 10.84 -2.93
N LYS A 66 0.91 10.91 -2.58
CA LYS A 66 0.36 12.08 -1.89
C LYS A 66 1.03 12.31 -0.52
N MET A 67 1.18 11.24 0.28
CA MET A 67 1.88 11.30 1.58
C MET A 67 3.37 11.61 1.45
N LYS A 68 3.99 11.29 0.30
CA LYS A 68 5.37 11.69 -0.01
C LYS A 68 5.43 13.18 -0.32
N ALA A 69 4.53 13.68 -1.18
CA ALA A 69 4.47 15.09 -1.58
C ALA A 69 4.14 16.03 -0.40
N GLU A 70 3.26 15.63 0.53
CA GLU A 70 2.92 16.43 1.71
C GLU A 70 4.09 16.64 2.68
N LYS A 71 5.09 15.74 2.69
CA LYS A 71 6.34 15.93 3.45
C LYS A 71 7.14 17.13 2.95
N TYR A 72 7.06 17.43 1.65
CA TYR A 72 7.79 18.55 1.03
C TYR A 72 7.06 19.89 1.16
N LYS A 73 5.77 19.91 1.50
CA LYS A 73 5.00 21.16 1.69
C LYS A 73 5.00 21.69 3.13
N LYS A 74 5.44 20.91 4.11
CA LYS A 74 5.54 21.33 5.53
C LYS A 74 6.96 21.74 5.94
N GLY A 75 7.86 21.94 4.98
CA GLY A 75 9.28 22.23 5.20
C GLY A 75 9.76 23.58 4.66
N ASP A 76 8.85 24.47 4.25
CA ASP A 76 9.13 25.87 3.88
C ASP A 76 8.49 26.82 4.91
#